data_AF-A0A5C6C1K6-F1
#
_entry.id   AF-A0A5C6C1K6-F1
#
_cell.length_a   1.000
_cell.length_b   1.000
_cell.length_c   1.000
_cell.angle_alpha   90.00
_cell.angle_beta   90.00
_cell.angle_gamma   90.00
#
_symmetry.space_group_name_H-M   'P 1'
#
loop_
_entity.id
_entity.type
_entity.pdbx_description
1 polymer ?
#
loop_
_entity_poly.entity_id
_entity_poly.type
_entity_poly.pdbx_seq_one_letter_code
_entity_poly.pdbx_strand_id
1 'polypeptide(L)'
;MRNLFALALIAALSVTTVADEAAPKKNKGNRAGRNQAVAKLTKGLESAGLSAEQQTKIKAATVAFTAKVKELREDGLTPELMKKRTEAMKAAREAGLKGKDIRAKVNESLTAEEIATFEKMTKATAELHKAVVSTLSKEQLEALPEAVRKSLQAGAKQGQGRQGKGKKDAA
;
A
#
# COMPACT_ATOMS: atom_id res chain seq x y z
N MET A 1 -5.34 64.19 49.57
CA MET A 1 -5.36 62.72 49.45
C MET A 1 -4.79 62.32 48.10
N ARG A 2 -3.74 61.48 48.13
CA ARG A 2 -3.31 60.47 47.15
C ARG A 2 -3.18 60.87 45.66
N ASN A 3 -1.91 61.02 45.29
CA ASN A 3 -1.30 60.86 43.97
C ASN A 3 -1.80 59.63 43.18
N LEU A 4 -2.01 59.79 41.87
CA LEU A 4 -1.78 58.79 40.80
C LEU A 4 -1.43 59.58 39.52
N PHE A 5 -0.14 59.79 39.21
CA PHE A 5 0.67 58.99 38.25
C PHE A 5 0.02 58.92 36.85
N ALA A 6 0.51 59.70 35.88
CA ALA A 6 1.66 59.42 34.99
C ALA A 6 1.17 58.87 33.63
N LEU A 7 1.28 59.66 32.56
CA LEU A 7 2.44 59.74 31.65
C LEU A 7 2.61 58.51 30.75
N ALA A 8 2.54 58.81 29.45
CA ALA A 8 3.51 58.40 28.44
C ALA A 8 3.20 57.20 27.53
N LEU A 9 3.31 57.57 26.24
CA LEU A 9 3.93 56.83 25.15
C LEU A 9 3.09 55.77 24.41
N ILE A 10 2.50 56.26 23.33
CA ILE A 10 2.15 55.53 22.12
C ILE A 10 3.40 54.77 21.65
N ALA A 11 3.47 53.48 21.94
CA ALA A 11 4.44 52.58 21.37
C ALA A 11 4.00 52.22 19.94
N ALA A 12 4.74 52.74 18.96
CA ALA A 12 4.70 52.27 17.59
C ALA A 12 5.07 50.77 17.54
N LEU A 13 4.06 49.91 17.36
CA LEU A 13 4.28 48.52 16.99
C LEU A 13 4.28 48.44 15.46
N SER A 14 5.49 48.34 14.94
CA SER A 14 5.84 47.91 13.59
C SER A 14 5.05 46.65 13.22
N VAL A 15 4.19 46.78 12.20
CA VAL A 15 3.58 45.64 11.51
C VAL A 15 4.68 44.93 10.74
N THR A 16 5.37 43.98 11.36
CA THR A 16 6.06 42.93 10.62
C THR A 16 5.00 41.96 10.15
N THR A 17 4.70 42.05 8.85
CA THR A 17 3.94 41.06 8.09
C THR A 17 4.60 39.69 8.26
N VAL A 18 4.13 38.89 9.20
CA VAL A 18 4.36 37.45 9.14
C VAL A 18 3.36 36.93 8.12
N ALA A 19 3.85 36.73 6.90
CA ALA A 19 3.21 35.86 5.94
C ALA A 19 3.01 34.52 6.65
N ASP A 20 1.76 34.22 7.01
CA ASP A 20 1.34 32.88 7.36
C ASP A 20 1.54 32.05 6.09
N GLU A 21 2.73 31.45 5.96
CA GLU A 21 3.00 30.37 5.02
C GLU A 21 2.06 29.24 5.40
N ALA A 22 0.83 29.32 4.86
CA ALA A 22 -0.07 28.21 4.77
C ALA A 22 0.72 27.06 4.12
N ALA A 23 1.06 26.06 4.95
CA ALA A 23 1.74 24.85 4.52
C ALA A 23 1.15 24.39 3.18
N PRO A 24 1.98 24.05 2.17
CA PRO A 24 1.49 23.75 0.84
C PRO A 24 0.43 22.64 0.94
N LYS A 25 -0.82 23.00 0.63
CA LYS A 25 -1.95 22.07 0.55
C LYS A 25 -1.50 20.91 -0.34
N LYS A 26 -1.19 19.77 0.28
CA LYS A 26 -0.89 18.52 -0.41
C LYS A 26 -1.98 18.30 -1.46
N ASN A 27 -1.61 18.38 -2.75
CA ASN A 27 -2.49 18.18 -3.88
C ASN A 27 -3.30 16.88 -3.68
N LYS A 28 -4.53 17.04 -3.20
CA LYS A 28 -5.50 15.97 -2.96
C LYS A 28 -6.12 15.48 -4.30
N GLY A 29 -5.79 16.16 -5.40
CA GLY A 29 -6.43 16.03 -6.71
C GLY A 29 -5.99 14.85 -7.59
N ASN A 30 -4.94 14.09 -7.26
CA ASN A 30 -4.51 12.96 -8.12
C ASN A 30 -4.59 11.59 -7.45
N ARG A 31 -5.35 11.48 -6.35
CA ARG A 31 -5.43 10.26 -5.55
C ARG A 31 -6.51 9.29 -6.03
N ALA A 32 -7.53 9.78 -6.74
CA ALA A 32 -8.70 9.02 -7.16
C ALA A 32 -8.40 7.98 -8.27
N GLY A 33 -7.40 8.23 -9.12
CA GLY A 33 -6.98 7.29 -10.17
C GLY A 33 -5.74 6.46 -9.83
N ARG A 34 -5.01 6.79 -8.76
CA ARG A 34 -3.70 6.17 -8.50
C ARG A 34 -3.87 4.89 -7.68
N ASN A 35 -3.50 3.76 -8.28
CA ASN A 35 -3.45 2.48 -7.59
C ASN A 35 -2.51 2.60 -6.38
N GLN A 36 -3.06 2.55 -5.17
CA GLN A 36 -2.31 2.77 -3.92
C GLN A 36 -1.22 1.71 -3.73
N ALA A 37 -1.41 0.49 -4.26
CA ALA A 37 -0.39 -0.55 -4.22
C ALA A 37 0.82 -0.18 -5.08
N VAL A 38 0.60 0.34 -6.30
CA VAL A 38 1.67 0.84 -7.18
C VAL A 38 2.38 2.02 -6.54
N ALA A 39 1.65 2.98 -5.96
CA ALA A 39 2.27 4.14 -5.32
C ALA A 39 3.17 3.75 -4.14
N LYS A 40 2.77 2.76 -3.33
CA LYS A 40 3.58 2.22 -2.23
C LYS A 40 4.80 1.48 -2.75
N LEU A 41 4.63 0.68 -3.80
CA LEU A 41 5.73 -0.04 -4.45
C LEU A 41 6.78 0.93 -4.99
N THR A 42 6.38 1.91 -5.80
CA THR A 42 7.29 2.91 -6.37
C THR A 42 8.06 3.64 -5.28
N LYS A 43 7.36 4.09 -4.22
CA LYS A 43 8.01 4.73 -3.08
C LYS A 43 9.03 3.81 -2.40
N GLY A 44 8.70 2.53 -2.24
CA GLY A 44 9.61 1.54 -1.65
C GLY A 44 10.89 1.34 -2.46
N LEU A 45 10.83 1.54 -3.77
CA LEU A 45 11.95 1.34 -4.70
C LEU A 45 12.83 2.59 -4.90
N GLU A 46 12.46 3.75 -4.35
CA GLU A 46 13.22 5.01 -4.51
C GLU A 46 14.68 4.89 -4.07
N SER A 47 14.96 4.08 -3.04
CA SER A 47 16.30 3.84 -2.49
C SER A 47 17.17 2.89 -3.33
N ALA A 48 16.61 2.21 -4.33
CA ALA A 48 17.31 1.16 -5.09
C ALA A 48 18.16 1.69 -6.25
N GLY A 49 18.19 3.01 -6.51
CA GLY A 49 19.01 3.58 -7.59
C GLY A 49 18.73 2.96 -8.96
N LEU A 50 17.46 2.89 -9.36
CA LEU A 50 17.04 2.16 -10.56
C LEU A 50 17.57 2.80 -11.85
N SER A 51 18.17 2.00 -12.73
CA SER A 51 18.53 2.44 -14.08
C SER A 51 17.29 2.77 -14.93
N ALA A 52 17.46 3.53 -16.02
CA ALA A 52 16.36 3.85 -16.93
C ALA A 52 15.68 2.60 -17.52
N GLU A 53 16.46 1.56 -17.81
CA GLU A 53 15.96 0.27 -18.29
C GLU A 53 15.13 -0.45 -17.22
N GLN A 54 15.62 -0.49 -15.98
CA GLN A 54 14.90 -1.10 -14.85
C GLN A 54 13.59 -0.36 -14.55
N GLN A 55 13.63 0.98 -14.57
CA GLN A 55 12.43 1.80 -14.42
C GLN A 55 11.41 1.50 -15.51
N THR A 56 11.85 1.30 -16.75
CA THR A 56 10.95 0.96 -17.88
C THR A 56 10.30 -0.41 -17.67
N LYS A 57 11.07 -1.43 -17.29
CA LYS A 57 10.55 -2.77 -16.99
C LYS A 57 9.55 -2.77 -15.83
N ILE A 58 9.87 -2.06 -14.75
CA ILE A 58 8.98 -1.93 -13.58
C ILE A 58 7.72 -1.15 -13.94
N LYS A 59 7.82 -0.06 -14.73
CA LYS A 59 6.66 0.69 -15.22
C LYS A 59 5.73 -0.21 -16.03
N ALA A 60 6.25 -0.99 -16.98
CA ALA A 60 5.46 -1.94 -17.76
C ALA A 60 4.72 -2.95 -16.86
N ALA A 61 5.42 -3.52 -15.86
CA ALA A 61 4.80 -4.41 -14.88
C ALA A 61 3.69 -3.72 -14.07
N THR A 62 3.88 -2.47 -13.65
CA THR A 62 2.85 -1.71 -12.92
C THR A 62 1.64 -1.34 -13.78
N VAL A 63 1.83 -1.11 -15.08
CA VAL A 63 0.74 -0.88 -16.04
C VAL A 63 -0.09 -2.16 -16.20
N ALA A 64 0.57 -3.30 -16.43
CA ALA A 64 -0.11 -4.59 -16.53
C ALA A 64 -0.89 -4.94 -15.25
N PHE A 65 -0.28 -4.74 -14.07
CA PHE A 65 -0.96 -4.90 -12.80
C PHE A 65 -2.17 -3.97 -12.67
N THR A 66 -2.03 -2.69 -13.04
CA THR A 66 -3.13 -1.72 -12.94
C THR A 66 -4.29 -2.09 -13.86
N ALA A 67 -4.01 -2.56 -15.06
CA ALA A 67 -5.03 -3.09 -15.97
C ALA A 67 -5.76 -4.30 -15.35
N LYS A 68 -5.02 -5.25 -14.77
CA LYS A 68 -5.61 -6.39 -14.06
C LYS A 68 -6.45 -5.98 -12.85
N VAL A 69 -6.03 -4.97 -12.08
CA VAL A 69 -6.83 -4.46 -10.97
C VAL A 69 -8.12 -3.79 -11.47
N LYS A 70 -8.08 -3.12 -12.63
CA LYS A 70 -9.27 -2.53 -13.24
C LYS A 70 -10.25 -3.61 -13.68
N GLU A 71 -9.78 -4.62 -14.41
CA GLU A 71 -10.57 -5.82 -14.79
C GLU A 71 -11.19 -6.47 -13.55
N LEU A 72 -10.43 -6.66 -12.47
CA LEU A 72 -10.97 -7.24 -11.24
C LEU A 72 -12.04 -6.39 -10.56
N ARG A 73 -11.98 -5.06 -10.69
CA ARG A 73 -13.04 -4.18 -10.17
C ARG A 73 -14.32 -4.29 -10.98
N GLU A 74 -14.19 -4.48 -12.28
CA GLU A 74 -15.31 -4.76 -13.19
C GLU A 74 -15.90 -6.16 -12.88
N ASP A 75 -15.06 -7.14 -12.56
CA ASP A 75 -15.43 -8.50 -12.09
C ASP A 75 -15.96 -8.55 -10.63
N GLY A 76 -16.22 -7.40 -9.99
CA GLY A 76 -16.85 -7.36 -8.66
C GLY A 76 -15.90 -7.19 -7.47
N LEU A 77 -14.63 -6.80 -7.67
CA LEU A 77 -13.77 -6.29 -6.58
C LEU A 77 -14.21 -4.89 -6.12
N THR A 78 -15.39 -4.82 -5.51
CA THR A 78 -16.02 -3.56 -5.08
C THR A 78 -15.39 -3.03 -3.78
N PRO A 79 -15.52 -1.72 -3.50
CA PRO A 79 -15.10 -1.15 -2.21
C PRO A 79 -15.77 -1.83 -1.00
N GLU A 80 -17.04 -2.23 -1.14
CA GLU A 80 -17.79 -2.94 -0.11
C GLU A 80 -17.22 -4.32 0.15
N LEU A 81 -16.91 -5.08 -0.91
CA LEU A 81 -16.27 -6.38 -0.79
C LEU A 81 -14.88 -6.27 -0.13
N MET A 82 -14.11 -5.25 -0.51
CA MET A 82 -12.81 -4.96 0.11
C MET A 82 -12.95 -4.63 1.60
N LYS A 83 -13.98 -3.86 1.98
CA LYS A 83 -14.27 -3.51 3.37
C LYS A 83 -14.70 -4.73 4.17
N LYS A 84 -15.65 -5.52 3.66
CA LYS A 84 -16.12 -6.80 4.21
C LYS A 84 -14.96 -7.74 4.54
N ARG A 85 -14.05 -7.95 3.57
CA ARG A 85 -12.85 -8.76 3.79
C ARG A 85 -11.91 -8.16 4.84
N THR A 86 -11.75 -6.84 4.86
CA THR A 86 -10.88 -6.15 5.83
C THR A 86 -11.43 -6.26 7.25
N GLU A 87 -12.74 -6.15 7.42
CA GLU A 87 -13.42 -6.31 8.70
C GLU A 87 -13.34 -7.76 9.18
N ALA A 88 -13.57 -8.75 8.31
CA ALA A 88 -13.39 -10.16 8.64
C ALA A 88 -11.93 -10.46 9.06
N MET A 89 -10.94 -9.87 8.37
CA MET A 89 -9.53 -10.00 8.73
C MET A 89 -9.23 -9.37 10.10
N LYS A 90 -9.85 -8.22 10.41
CA LYS A 90 -9.69 -7.53 11.68
C LYS A 90 -10.30 -8.34 12.82
N ALA A 91 -11.55 -8.79 12.66
CA ALA A 91 -12.24 -9.62 13.63
C ALA A 91 -11.49 -10.93 13.90
N ALA A 92 -10.97 -11.59 12.86
CA ALA A 92 -10.16 -12.79 13.02
C ALA A 92 -8.87 -12.54 13.84
N ARG A 93 -8.22 -11.40 13.65
CA ARG A 93 -7.02 -11.01 14.44
C ARG A 93 -7.37 -10.65 15.88
N GLU A 94 -8.48 -9.96 16.09
CA GLU A 94 -8.99 -9.62 17.42
C GLU A 94 -9.38 -10.88 18.21
N ALA A 95 -9.88 -11.90 17.51
CA ALA A 95 -10.12 -13.24 18.07
C ALA A 95 -8.82 -14.06 18.29
N GLY A 96 -7.64 -13.47 18.09
CA GLY A 96 -6.34 -14.13 18.34
C GLY A 96 -5.92 -15.15 17.28
N LEU A 97 -6.68 -15.31 16.18
CA LEU A 97 -6.35 -16.25 15.11
C LEU A 97 -5.06 -15.83 14.40
N LYS A 98 -4.28 -16.80 13.94
CA LYS A 98 -2.99 -16.57 13.26
C LYS A 98 -2.91 -17.33 11.93
N GLY A 99 -2.11 -16.80 11.02
CA GLY A 99 -1.72 -17.50 9.79
C GLY A 99 -2.90 -18.02 8.96
N LYS A 100 -3.00 -19.35 8.83
CA LYS A 100 -4.02 -20.02 8.03
C LYS A 100 -5.43 -19.87 8.62
N ASP A 101 -5.55 -19.74 9.93
CA ASP A 101 -6.84 -19.68 10.62
C ASP A 101 -7.55 -18.36 10.36
N ILE A 102 -6.79 -17.26 10.25
CA ILE A 102 -7.32 -15.98 9.77
C ILE A 102 -7.93 -16.16 8.38
N ARG A 103 -7.24 -16.87 7.48
CA ARG A 103 -7.72 -17.06 6.11
C ARG A 103 -8.99 -17.90 6.07
N ALA A 104 -9.04 -18.99 6.83
CA ALA A 104 -10.24 -19.81 6.96
C ALA A 104 -11.42 -18.97 7.45
N LYS A 105 -11.21 -18.20 8.53
CA LYS A 105 -12.26 -17.35 9.10
C LYS A 105 -12.73 -16.25 8.15
N VAL A 106 -11.83 -15.68 7.38
CA VAL A 106 -12.18 -14.68 6.36
C VAL A 106 -12.94 -15.31 5.21
N ASN A 107 -12.55 -16.50 4.77
CA ASN A 107 -13.24 -17.22 3.69
C ASN A 107 -14.67 -17.60 4.08
N GLU A 108 -14.96 -17.90 5.35
CA GLU A 108 -16.34 -18.14 5.82
C GLU A 108 -17.25 -16.93 5.58
N SER A 109 -16.70 -15.71 5.56
CA SER A 109 -17.47 -14.49 5.32
C SER A 109 -17.71 -14.21 3.83
N LEU A 110 -17.10 -14.97 2.92
CA LEU A 110 -17.08 -14.67 1.49
C LEU A 110 -17.69 -15.81 0.65
N THR A 111 -18.26 -15.46 -0.51
CA THR A 111 -18.70 -16.46 -1.49
C THR A 111 -17.50 -17.06 -2.24
N ALA A 112 -17.69 -18.20 -2.90
CA ALA A 112 -16.65 -18.82 -3.72
C ALA A 112 -16.14 -17.88 -4.83
N GLU A 113 -17.03 -17.10 -5.43
CA GLU A 113 -16.70 -16.10 -6.46
C GLU A 113 -15.90 -14.93 -5.87
N GLU A 114 -16.32 -14.40 -4.73
CA GLU A 114 -15.59 -13.35 -4.01
C GLU A 114 -14.17 -13.83 -3.64
N ILE A 115 -14.04 -15.06 -3.15
CA ILE A 115 -12.75 -15.70 -2.86
C ILE A 115 -11.90 -15.77 -4.13
N ALA A 116 -12.47 -16.25 -5.25
CA ALA A 116 -11.76 -16.36 -6.52
C ALA A 116 -11.25 -15.00 -7.02
N THR A 117 -12.05 -13.93 -6.89
CA THR A 117 -11.64 -12.56 -7.22
C THR A 117 -10.45 -12.09 -6.38
N PHE A 118 -10.44 -12.38 -5.07
CA PHE A 118 -9.28 -12.10 -4.21
C PHE A 118 -8.06 -12.96 -4.54
N GLU A 119 -8.25 -14.19 -5.00
CA GLU A 119 -7.15 -15.04 -5.46
C GLU A 119 -6.53 -14.52 -6.76
N LYS A 120 -7.34 -14.08 -7.72
CA LYS A 120 -6.84 -13.39 -8.92
C LYS A 120 -6.05 -12.13 -8.54
N MET A 121 -6.56 -11.31 -7.62
CA MET A 121 -5.85 -10.14 -7.10
C MET A 121 -4.51 -10.49 -6.43
N THR A 122 -4.49 -11.58 -5.67
CA THR A 122 -3.27 -12.08 -5.01
C THR A 122 -2.25 -12.57 -6.04
N LYS A 123 -2.69 -13.27 -7.09
CA LYS A 123 -1.82 -13.71 -8.20
C LYS A 123 -1.23 -12.52 -8.95
N ALA A 124 -2.05 -11.55 -9.33
CA ALA A 124 -1.59 -10.33 -10.00
C ALA A 124 -0.55 -9.56 -9.17
N THR A 125 -0.74 -9.51 -7.84
CA THR A 125 0.24 -8.90 -6.92
C THR A 125 1.54 -9.69 -6.86
N ALA A 126 1.47 -11.02 -6.82
CA ALA A 126 2.65 -11.90 -6.83
C ALA A 126 3.45 -11.78 -8.14
N GLU A 127 2.77 -11.68 -9.28
CA GLU A 127 3.40 -11.45 -10.58
C GLU A 127 4.12 -10.11 -10.65
N LEU A 128 3.49 -9.04 -10.14
CA LEU A 128 4.13 -7.74 -10.02
C LEU A 128 5.39 -7.82 -9.15
N HIS A 129 5.31 -8.46 -7.98
CA HIS A 129 6.46 -8.62 -7.09
C HIS A 129 7.57 -9.45 -7.75
N LYS A 130 7.22 -10.52 -8.46
CA LYS A 130 8.17 -11.35 -9.20
C LYS A 130 8.89 -10.54 -10.28
N ALA A 131 8.16 -9.76 -11.07
CA ALA A 131 8.72 -8.91 -12.12
C ALA A 131 9.67 -7.84 -11.56
N VAL A 132 9.32 -7.25 -10.40
CA VAL A 132 10.20 -6.31 -9.71
C VAL A 132 11.46 -7.01 -9.22
N VAL A 133 11.34 -8.12 -8.50
CA VAL A 133 12.50 -8.86 -7.96
C VAL A 133 13.43 -9.35 -9.07
N SER A 134 12.89 -9.78 -10.23
CA SER A 134 13.72 -10.21 -11.37
C SER A 134 14.41 -9.06 -12.10
N THR A 135 13.99 -7.82 -11.87
CA THR A 135 14.57 -6.63 -12.51
C THR A 135 15.68 -6.02 -11.67
N LEU A 136 15.64 -6.20 -10.35
CA LEU A 136 16.63 -5.65 -9.42
C LEU A 136 17.84 -6.56 -9.29
N SER A 137 19.03 -5.97 -9.16
CA SER A 137 20.21 -6.72 -8.75
C SER A 137 20.09 -7.16 -7.28
N LYS A 138 20.92 -8.11 -6.88
CA LYS A 138 20.99 -8.55 -5.47
C LYS A 138 21.34 -7.38 -4.54
N GLU A 139 22.30 -6.56 -4.94
CA GLU A 139 22.74 -5.38 -4.19
C GLU A 139 21.60 -4.35 -4.06
N GLN A 140 20.86 -4.10 -5.15
CA GLN A 140 19.71 -3.20 -5.12
C GLN A 140 18.58 -3.73 -4.23
N LEU A 141 18.33 -5.05 -4.23
CA LEU A 141 17.38 -5.68 -3.33
C LEU A 141 17.79 -5.57 -1.87
N GLU A 142 19.08 -5.66 -1.58
CA GLU A 142 19.63 -5.54 -0.22
C GLU A 142 19.66 -4.10 0.29
N ALA A 143 19.79 -3.12 -0.61
CA ALA A 143 19.69 -1.69 -0.30
C ALA A 143 18.25 -1.24 0.05
N LEU A 144 17.23 -2.03 -0.30
CA LEU A 144 15.85 -1.73 0.04
C LEU A 144 15.61 -1.82 1.56
N PRO A 145 14.73 -0.96 2.11
CA PRO A 145 14.27 -1.10 3.49
C PRO A 145 13.77 -2.52 3.77
N GLU A 146 14.10 -3.05 4.95
CA GLU A 146 13.86 -4.46 5.28
C GLU A 146 12.39 -4.88 5.06
N ALA A 147 11.44 -4.02 5.42
CA ALA A 147 10.01 -4.25 5.22
C ALA A 147 9.64 -4.38 3.73
N VAL A 148 10.23 -3.56 2.85
CA VAL A 148 10.01 -3.59 1.40
C VAL A 148 10.63 -4.85 0.82
N ARG A 149 11.90 -5.14 1.16
CA ARG A 149 12.62 -6.34 0.73
C ARG A 149 11.85 -7.62 1.10
N LYS A 150 11.43 -7.74 2.37
CA LYS A 150 10.65 -8.89 2.85
C LYS A 150 9.32 -9.02 2.12
N SER A 151 8.60 -7.91 1.91
CA SER A 151 7.31 -7.91 1.19
C SER A 151 7.46 -8.36 -0.27
N LEU A 152 8.47 -7.83 -0.98
CA LEU A 152 8.74 -8.19 -2.38
C LEU A 152 9.13 -9.66 -2.51
N GLN A 153 10.07 -10.13 -1.69
CA GLN A 153 10.52 -11.52 -1.73
C GLN A 153 9.43 -12.50 -1.31
N ALA A 154 8.64 -12.17 -0.28
CA ALA A 154 7.52 -13.03 0.15
C ALA A 154 6.44 -13.11 -0.94
N GLY A 155 6.06 -11.98 -1.55
CA GLY A 155 5.06 -11.97 -2.62
C GLY A 155 5.54 -12.68 -3.90
N ALA A 156 6.82 -12.53 -4.27
CA ALA A 156 7.39 -13.25 -5.41
C ALA A 156 7.38 -14.77 -5.22
N LYS A 157 7.60 -15.25 -3.99
CA LYS A 157 7.56 -16.68 -3.63
C LYS A 157 6.13 -17.23 -3.54
N GLN A 158 5.14 -16.38 -3.24
CA GLN A 158 3.74 -16.79 -3.07
C GLN A 158 3.12 -17.36 -4.37
N GLY A 159 3.64 -16.99 -5.55
CA GLY A 159 3.25 -17.54 -6.84
C GLY A 159 3.81 -18.94 -7.16
N GLN A 160 4.85 -19.40 -6.44
CA GLN A 160 5.50 -20.71 -6.70
C GLN A 160 5.01 -21.84 -5.78
N GLY A 161 4.31 -21.54 -4.68
CA GLY A 161 4.12 -22.50 -3.58
C GLY A 161 2.73 -23.13 -3.42
N ARG A 162 1.77 -22.90 -4.31
CA ARG A 162 0.37 -23.34 -4.12
C ARG A 162 -0.13 -24.49 -4.98
N GLN A 163 0.73 -25.13 -5.77
CA GLN A 163 0.36 -26.30 -6.57
C GLN A 163 0.72 -27.65 -5.92
N GLY A 164 1.38 -27.70 -4.75
CA GLY A 164 1.96 -28.95 -4.23
C GLY A 164 1.56 -29.42 -2.83
N LYS A 165 0.85 -28.64 -2.01
CA LYS A 165 0.74 -28.93 -0.56
C LYS A 165 -0.68 -29.00 0.02
N GLY A 166 -1.66 -29.37 -0.82
CA GLY A 166 -3.07 -29.49 -0.42
C GLY A 166 -3.74 -30.82 -0.76
N LYS A 167 -3.00 -31.85 -1.21
CA LYS A 167 -3.56 -33.16 -1.61
C LYS A 167 -3.08 -34.36 -0.77
N LYS A 168 -2.50 -34.16 0.42
CA LYS A 168 -2.01 -35.30 1.23
C LYS A 168 -2.61 -35.50 2.62
N ASP A 169 -3.45 -34.61 3.12
CA ASP A 169 -4.08 -34.82 4.44
C ASP A 169 -5.61 -34.71 4.31
N ALA A 170 -6.19 -35.68 3.62
CA ALA A 170 -7.60 -36.07 3.71
C ALA A 170 -7.67 -37.56 3.36
N ALA A 171 -7.23 -38.38 4.31
CA ALA A 171 -7.51 -39.80 4.43
C ALA A 171 -7.90 -40.05 5.89
#